data_AF-A0A2J7ZVZ2-F1
#
_entry.id   AF-A0A2J7ZVZ2-F1
#
_cell.length_a   1.000
_cell.length_b   1.000
_cell.length_c   1.000
_cell.angle_alpha   90.00
_cell.angle_beta   90.00
_cell.angle_gamma   90.00
#
_symmetry.space_group_name_H-M   'P 1'
#
loop_
_entity.id
_entity.type
_entity.pdbx_description
1 polymer ?
#
loop_
_entity_poly.entity_id
_entity_poly.type
_entity_poly.pdbx_seq_one_letter_code
_entity_poly.pdbx_strand_id
1 'polypeptide(L)'
;MKVSSHSYRQARAIFLTWHTTYIRPQLSIEQSALSIEHIVPRATFRKLTPQLDSDMHNFMLYPMRLNAKRGTLPMTEAIRIGHETQALGRASGDSMAVHKAADLDRHCITYRGHFVPSKKSRGKLARSVGYVMMAHPELVDVIHERVLDVDTLLWWHHTHPISPWEVALDSMIHSAQGRHNTLVTTPESIWDAVAPLNITRPQLFREFRYDQHFADLDVLYS
;
A
#
# COMPACT_ATOMS: atom_id res chain seq x y z
N MET A 1 8.09 1.22 28.28
CA MET A 1 7.63 0.42 27.12
C MET A 1 8.85 0.11 26.26
N LYS A 2 9.32 -1.16 26.21
CA LYS A 2 10.53 -1.53 25.47
C LYS A 2 10.20 -1.64 23.99
N VAL A 3 10.52 -0.60 23.22
CA VAL A 3 10.54 -0.69 21.75
C VAL A 3 11.76 -1.55 21.41
N SER A 4 11.57 -2.73 20.81
CA SER A 4 12.68 -3.40 20.14
C SER A 4 13.06 -2.54 18.94
N SER A 5 14.03 -1.64 19.11
CA SER A 5 14.48 -0.73 18.05
C SER A 5 15.40 -1.48 17.10
N HIS A 6 14.82 -2.42 16.36
CA HIS A 6 15.50 -2.96 15.19
C HIS A 6 15.95 -1.79 14.32
N SER A 7 17.24 -1.72 14.04
CA SER A 7 17.74 -0.84 12.99
C SER A 7 17.07 -1.20 11.67
N TYR A 8 16.99 -0.25 10.72
CA TYR A 8 16.48 -0.55 9.38
C TYR A 8 17.15 -1.77 8.75
N ARG A 9 18.46 -1.92 8.93
CA ARG A 9 19.22 -3.07 8.42
C ARG A 9 18.71 -4.40 9.00
N GLN A 10 18.41 -4.44 10.30
CA GLN A 10 17.89 -5.64 10.96
C GLN A 10 16.45 -5.94 10.55
N ALA A 11 15.57 -4.92 10.59
CA ALA A 11 14.18 -5.07 10.16
C ALA A 11 14.10 -5.56 8.71
N ARG A 12 14.93 -4.99 7.83
CA ARG A 12 15.03 -5.43 6.42
C ARG A 12 15.46 -6.88 6.30
N ALA A 13 16.48 -7.32 7.03
CA ALA A 13 16.97 -8.69 6.97
C ALA A 13 15.88 -9.68 7.41
N ILE A 14 15.23 -9.41 8.55
CA ILE A 14 14.15 -10.22 9.09
C ILE A 14 13.00 -10.33 8.08
N PHE A 15 12.50 -9.19 7.58
CA PHE A 15 11.36 -9.15 6.67
C PHE A 15 11.61 -9.91 5.37
N LEU A 16 12.82 -9.78 4.79
CA LEU A 16 13.21 -10.50 3.58
C LEU A 16 13.26 -12.01 3.81
N THR A 17 13.90 -12.45 4.90
CA THR A 17 13.95 -13.88 5.26
C THR A 17 12.55 -14.45 5.43
N TRP A 18 11.65 -13.74 6.11
CA TRP A 18 10.28 -14.20 6.26
C TRP A 18 9.56 -14.37 4.92
N HIS A 19 9.73 -13.40 4.04
CA HIS A 19 9.08 -13.40 2.73
C HIS A 19 9.56 -14.52 1.81
N THR A 20 10.87 -14.79 1.79
CA THR A 20 11.46 -15.82 0.92
C THR A 20 11.31 -17.22 1.48
N THR A 21 11.39 -17.41 2.81
CA THR A 21 11.36 -18.73 3.44
C THR A 21 9.96 -19.23 3.73
N TYR A 22 9.07 -18.40 4.29
CA TYR A 22 7.80 -18.88 4.84
C TYR A 22 6.59 -18.46 4.01
N ILE A 23 6.69 -17.35 3.28
CA ILE A 23 5.54 -16.67 2.69
C ILE A 23 5.43 -16.90 1.18
N ARG A 24 6.54 -16.87 0.44
CA ARG A 24 6.56 -17.14 -1.01
C ARG A 24 7.75 -18.00 -1.43
N PRO A 25 7.83 -19.25 -0.94
CA PRO A 25 8.91 -20.18 -1.35
C PRO A 25 8.88 -20.53 -2.85
N GLN A 26 7.79 -20.21 -3.57
CA GLN A 26 7.59 -20.54 -4.98
C GLN A 26 7.79 -19.35 -5.96
N LEU A 27 8.23 -18.19 -5.47
CA LEU A 27 8.60 -17.13 -6.41
C LEU A 27 9.88 -17.54 -7.14
N SER A 28 9.80 -17.72 -8.45
CA SER A 28 10.94 -17.90 -9.36
C SER A 28 11.77 -16.62 -9.52
N ILE A 29 11.79 -15.75 -8.51
CA ILE A 29 12.52 -14.49 -8.49
C ILE A 29 13.65 -14.66 -7.48
N GLU A 30 14.88 -14.54 -7.98
CA GLU A 30 16.08 -14.51 -7.14
C GLU A 30 15.94 -13.47 -6.02
N GLN A 31 16.31 -13.83 -4.79
CA GLN A 31 16.22 -12.92 -3.64
C GLN A 31 16.99 -11.61 -3.87
N SER A 32 18.08 -11.66 -4.64
CA SER A 32 18.89 -10.50 -5.05
C SER A 32 18.13 -9.51 -5.93
N ALA A 33 17.06 -9.94 -6.61
CA ALA A 33 16.22 -9.09 -7.45
C ALA A 33 15.04 -8.47 -6.69
N LEU A 34 14.90 -8.76 -5.38
CA LEU A 34 13.85 -8.23 -4.53
C LEU A 34 14.34 -7.06 -3.68
N SER A 35 13.43 -6.13 -3.40
CA SER A 35 13.66 -5.01 -2.52
C SER A 35 12.45 -4.74 -1.64
N ILE A 36 12.73 -4.19 -0.46
CA ILE A 36 11.70 -3.64 0.40
C ILE A 36 11.32 -2.28 -0.15
N GLU A 37 10.03 -2.10 -0.35
CA GLU A 37 9.42 -0.81 -0.59
C GLU A 37 8.80 -0.26 0.69
N HIS A 38 8.97 1.03 0.93
CA HIS A 38 8.27 1.77 1.97
C HIS A 38 6.93 2.27 1.41
N ILE A 39 5.83 1.70 1.90
CA ILE A 39 4.46 1.97 1.41
C ILE A 39 4.15 3.48 1.51
N VAL A 40 4.33 4.06 2.69
CA VAL A 40 4.53 5.51 2.84
C VAL A 40 6.00 5.78 2.56
N PRO A 41 6.36 6.51 1.48
CA PRO A 41 7.75 6.65 1.07
C PRO A 41 8.59 7.38 2.13
N ARG A 42 9.88 7.01 2.21
CA ARG A 42 10.86 7.64 3.12
C ARG A 42 10.91 9.16 3.04
N ALA A 43 10.77 9.72 1.84
CA ALA A 43 10.80 11.17 1.63
C ALA A 43 9.69 11.90 2.40
N THR A 44 8.56 11.23 2.65
CA THR A 44 7.40 11.78 3.38
C THR A 44 7.68 11.93 4.88
N PHE A 45 8.32 10.94 5.49
CA PHE A 45 8.41 10.88 6.96
C PHE A 45 9.81 11.07 7.54
N ARG A 46 10.89 10.86 6.77
CA ARG A 46 12.25 10.68 7.33
C ARG A 46 12.73 11.84 8.22
N LYS A 47 12.27 13.06 7.95
CA LYS A 47 12.62 14.25 8.75
C LYS A 47 11.78 14.40 10.02
N LEU A 48 10.53 13.95 9.99
CA LEU A 48 9.57 14.12 11.07
C LEU A 48 9.59 12.92 12.02
N THR A 49 9.59 11.71 11.45
CA THR A 49 9.37 10.47 12.17
C THR A 49 10.34 9.36 11.70
N PRO A 50 11.66 9.52 11.90
CA PRO A 50 12.68 8.61 11.36
C PRO A 50 12.56 7.15 11.84
N GLN A 51 11.91 6.92 12.99
CA GLN A 51 11.63 5.59 13.54
C GLN A 51 10.71 4.75 12.64
N LEU A 52 9.90 5.39 11.78
CA LEU A 52 9.07 4.69 10.79
C LEU A 52 9.92 3.98 9.72
N ASP A 53 11.21 4.31 9.60
CA ASP A 53 12.10 3.69 8.62
C ASP A 53 12.27 2.19 8.82
N SER A 54 12.20 1.73 10.07
CA SER A 54 12.31 0.31 10.44
C SER A 54 10.99 -0.34 10.83
N ASP A 55 9.85 0.33 10.66
CA ASP A 55 8.53 -0.28 10.89
C ASP A 55 8.16 -1.21 9.73
N MET A 56 8.07 -2.51 10.01
CA MET A 56 7.76 -3.52 9.01
C MET A 56 6.29 -3.48 8.55
N HIS A 57 5.38 -2.82 9.29
CA HIS A 57 4.01 -2.58 8.82
C HIS A 57 3.95 -1.58 7.65
N ASN A 58 5.02 -0.78 7.49
CA ASN A 58 5.20 0.11 6.35
C ASN A 58 5.99 -0.55 5.19
N PHE A 59 6.30 -1.86 5.28
CA PHE A 59 7.07 -2.56 4.24
C PHE A 59 6.18 -3.32 3.25
N MET A 60 6.62 -3.31 1.99
CA MET A 60 6.13 -4.19 0.93
C MET A 60 7.31 -4.83 0.21
N LEU A 61 7.12 -6.02 -0.36
CA LEU A 61 8.16 -6.66 -1.16
C LEU A 61 7.85 -6.48 -2.65
N TYR A 62 8.78 -5.86 -3.38
CA TYR A 62 8.71 -5.67 -4.82
C TYR A 62 10.00 -6.09 -5.52
N PRO A 63 9.93 -6.53 -6.79
CA PRO A 63 11.11 -6.55 -7.65
C PRO A 63 11.79 -5.17 -7.65
N MET A 64 13.11 -5.15 -7.65
CA MET A 64 13.90 -3.91 -7.56
C MET A 64 13.52 -2.87 -8.61
N ARG A 65 13.29 -3.29 -9.87
CA ARG A 65 12.90 -2.36 -10.94
C ARG A 65 11.50 -1.80 -10.74
N LEU A 66 10.55 -2.62 -10.28
CA LEU A 66 9.20 -2.17 -9.95
C LEU A 66 9.25 -1.15 -8.81
N ASN A 67 10.02 -1.45 -7.76
CA ASN A 67 10.23 -0.54 -6.65
C ASN A 67 10.82 0.80 -7.12
N ALA A 68 11.86 0.76 -7.96
CA ALA A 68 12.45 1.97 -8.55
C ALA A 68 11.45 2.78 -9.40
N LYS A 69 10.55 2.11 -10.14
CA LYS A 69 9.49 2.76 -10.92
C LYS A 69 8.39 3.37 -10.03
N ARG A 70 8.04 2.72 -8.93
CA ARG A 70 7.08 3.28 -7.97
C ARG A 70 7.66 4.50 -7.27
N GLY A 71 8.90 4.43 -6.79
CA GLY A 71 9.60 5.54 -6.18
C GLY A 71 8.77 6.26 -5.11
N THR A 72 8.43 7.53 -5.35
CA THR A 72 7.54 8.33 -4.49
C THR A 72 6.25 8.71 -5.18
N LEU A 73 5.86 8.02 -6.26
CA LEU A 73 4.63 8.33 -6.97
C LEU A 73 3.42 8.10 -6.04
N PRO A 74 2.48 9.06 -5.98
CA PRO A 74 1.22 8.86 -5.26
C PRO A 74 0.47 7.68 -5.87
N MET A 75 -0.20 6.93 -5.00
CA MET A 75 -1.03 5.81 -5.38
C MET A 75 -2.43 6.30 -5.75
N THR A 76 -3.08 5.66 -6.72
CA THR A 76 -4.43 6.04 -7.15
C THR A 76 -5.23 4.86 -7.71
N GLU A 77 -6.55 4.97 -7.68
CA GLU A 77 -7.49 4.15 -8.45
C GLU A 77 -7.90 4.83 -9.78
N ALA A 78 -7.76 6.15 -9.89
CA ALA A 78 -8.26 6.95 -11.00
C ALA A 78 -7.33 6.83 -12.23
N ILE A 79 -7.65 5.88 -13.11
CA ILE A 79 -6.89 5.60 -14.32
C ILE A 79 -7.79 5.56 -15.56
N ARG A 80 -7.27 6.06 -16.68
CA ARG A 80 -7.83 5.84 -18.02
C ARG A 80 -6.77 5.20 -18.90
N ILE A 81 -7.06 4.02 -19.45
CA ILE A 81 -6.12 3.32 -20.34
C ILE A 81 -5.88 4.17 -21.58
N GLY A 82 -4.60 4.40 -21.91
CA GLY A 82 -4.17 5.10 -23.11
C GLY A 82 -2.65 5.06 -23.26
N HIS A 83 -2.10 5.89 -24.15
CA HIS A 83 -0.66 5.95 -24.43
C HIS A 83 0.22 6.31 -23.22
N GLU A 84 -0.36 6.96 -22.21
CA GLU A 84 0.32 7.33 -20.97
C GLU A 84 0.30 6.22 -19.92
N THR A 85 -0.27 5.06 -20.25
CA THR A 85 -0.43 3.92 -19.35
C THR A 85 0.63 2.86 -19.64
N GLN A 86 1.38 2.46 -18.62
CA GLN A 86 2.36 1.37 -18.72
C GLN A 86 2.16 0.36 -17.60
N ALA A 87 1.94 -0.90 -17.95
CA ALA A 87 1.98 -1.97 -16.97
C ALA A 87 3.43 -2.33 -16.63
N LEU A 88 3.63 -2.82 -15.41
CA LEU A 88 4.92 -3.28 -14.90
C LEU A 88 4.86 -4.79 -14.69
N GLY A 89 5.81 -5.51 -15.28
CA GLY A 89 5.94 -6.96 -15.11
C GLY A 89 6.06 -7.32 -13.63
N ARG A 90 5.20 -8.22 -13.14
CA ARG A 90 5.15 -8.57 -11.69
C ARG A 90 6.45 -9.16 -11.15
N ALA A 91 7.23 -9.82 -12.02
CA ALA A 91 8.47 -10.48 -11.65
C ALA A 91 9.71 -9.64 -11.97
N SER A 92 9.72 -8.96 -13.12
CA SER A 92 10.89 -8.19 -13.57
C SER A 92 10.81 -6.71 -13.22
N GLY A 93 9.61 -6.13 -13.16
CA GLY A 93 9.38 -4.69 -13.07
C GLY A 93 9.56 -3.94 -14.40
N ASP A 94 9.69 -4.66 -15.51
CA ASP A 94 9.84 -4.05 -16.83
C ASP A 94 8.52 -3.47 -17.34
N SER A 95 8.61 -2.35 -18.06
CA SER A 95 7.46 -1.72 -18.71
C SER A 95 6.92 -2.61 -19.83
N MET A 96 5.60 -2.75 -19.87
CA MET A 96 4.84 -3.45 -20.90
C MET A 96 3.60 -2.64 -21.25
N ALA A 97 3.15 -2.78 -22.50
CA ALA A 97 1.91 -2.13 -22.94
C ALA A 97 0.70 -2.72 -22.19
N VAL A 98 -0.26 -1.86 -21.89
CA VAL A 98 -1.57 -2.28 -21.37
C VAL A 98 -2.47 -2.56 -22.56
N HIS A 99 -2.95 -3.80 -22.67
CA HIS A 99 -3.75 -4.21 -23.82
C HIS A 99 -5.24 -4.35 -23.47
N LYS A 100 -5.57 -4.56 -22.19
CA LYS A 100 -6.94 -4.75 -21.71
C LYS A 100 -7.12 -4.36 -20.26
N ALA A 101 -8.37 -4.12 -19.86
CA ALA A 101 -8.75 -3.83 -18.47
C ALA A 101 -8.23 -4.87 -17.47
N ALA A 102 -8.24 -6.16 -17.84
CA ALA A 102 -7.73 -7.25 -16.99
C ALA A 102 -6.24 -7.12 -16.63
N ASP A 103 -5.45 -6.34 -17.39
CA ASP A 103 -4.05 -6.09 -17.07
C ASP A 103 -3.93 -5.13 -15.86
N LEU A 104 -4.90 -4.24 -15.66
CA LEU A 104 -4.97 -3.34 -14.49
C LEU A 104 -5.12 -4.11 -13.18
N ASP A 105 -5.86 -5.21 -13.20
CA ASP A 105 -6.07 -6.04 -12.01
C ASP A 105 -4.81 -6.84 -11.63
N ARG A 106 -4.03 -7.24 -12.63
CA ARG A 106 -2.90 -8.18 -12.48
C ARG A 106 -1.58 -7.46 -12.22
N HIS A 107 -1.38 -6.33 -12.86
CA HIS A 107 -0.11 -5.61 -12.88
C HIS A 107 -0.17 -4.35 -12.03
N CYS A 108 1.00 -3.87 -11.62
CA CYS A 108 1.10 -2.47 -11.20
C CYS A 108 1.23 -1.62 -12.47
N ILE A 109 0.68 -0.41 -12.45
CA ILE A 109 0.65 0.49 -13.60
C ILE A 109 1.27 1.82 -13.20
N THR A 110 1.99 2.45 -14.11
CA THR A 110 2.32 3.88 -14.02
C THR A 110 1.45 4.66 -14.99
N TYR A 111 0.84 5.74 -14.52
CA TYR A 111 -0.06 6.59 -15.29
C TYR A 111 0.04 8.05 -14.84
N ARG A 112 0.42 8.97 -15.74
CA ARG A 112 0.46 10.43 -15.46
C ARG A 112 1.08 10.80 -14.11
N GLY A 113 2.26 10.25 -13.79
CA GLY A 113 2.93 10.53 -12.51
C GLY A 113 2.31 9.87 -11.28
N HIS A 114 1.41 8.91 -11.47
CA HIS A 114 0.82 8.10 -10.41
C HIS A 114 1.20 6.63 -10.56
N PHE A 115 1.05 5.90 -9.47
CA PHE A 115 1.20 4.46 -9.40
C PHE A 115 -0.14 3.81 -9.08
N VAL A 116 -0.64 2.93 -9.95
CA VAL A 116 -1.81 2.10 -9.67
C VAL A 116 -1.29 0.73 -9.23
N PRO A 117 -1.42 0.36 -7.96
CA PRO A 117 -1.03 -0.97 -7.51
C PRO A 117 -1.96 -2.03 -8.09
N SER A 118 -1.44 -3.26 -8.22
CA SER A 118 -2.27 -4.41 -8.60
C SER A 118 -3.43 -4.59 -7.61
N LYS A 119 -4.57 -5.10 -8.08
CA LYS A 119 -5.77 -5.29 -7.25
C LYS A 119 -5.51 -6.08 -5.98
N LYS A 120 -4.69 -7.14 -6.07
CA LYS A 120 -4.32 -8.00 -4.94
C LYS A 120 -3.54 -7.29 -3.82
N SER A 121 -2.93 -6.15 -4.07
CA SER A 121 -2.14 -5.41 -3.06
C SER A 121 -2.89 -4.24 -2.41
N ARG A 122 -4.00 -3.80 -2.98
CA ARG A 122 -4.71 -2.57 -2.58
C ARG A 122 -5.14 -2.56 -1.12
N GLY A 123 -5.77 -3.63 -0.65
CA GLY A 123 -6.21 -3.75 0.75
C GLY A 123 -5.07 -3.61 1.75
N LYS A 124 -3.96 -4.34 1.53
CA LYS A 124 -2.75 -4.24 2.37
C LYS A 124 -2.17 -2.82 2.34
N LEU A 125 -2.07 -2.22 1.16
CA LEU A 125 -1.54 -0.87 1.01
C LEU A 125 -2.41 0.14 1.78
N ALA A 126 -3.73 0.06 1.65
CA ALA A 126 -4.66 0.92 2.38
C ALA A 126 -4.52 0.77 3.90
N ARG A 127 -4.49 -0.47 4.41
CA ARG A 127 -4.31 -0.74 5.85
C ARG A 127 -2.94 -0.34 6.38
N SER A 128 -1.88 -0.47 5.59
CA SER A 128 -0.54 0.01 5.96
C SER A 128 -0.51 1.54 6.02
N VAL A 129 -1.08 2.24 5.03
CA VAL A 129 -1.16 3.71 5.04
C VAL A 129 -2.00 4.20 6.20
N GLY A 130 -3.20 3.64 6.40
CA GLY A 130 -4.08 4.01 7.51
C GLY A 130 -3.45 3.74 8.88
N TYR A 131 -2.70 2.63 9.04
CA TYR A 131 -1.94 2.38 10.26
C TYR A 131 -0.88 3.45 10.51
N VAL A 132 -0.13 3.87 9.48
CA VAL A 132 0.85 4.95 9.62
C VAL A 132 0.15 6.25 10.01
N MET A 133 -1.00 6.57 9.42
CA MET A 133 -1.81 7.74 9.78
C MET A 133 -2.25 7.70 11.25
N MET A 134 -2.68 6.54 11.76
CA MET A 134 -3.05 6.37 13.18
C MET A 134 -1.85 6.46 14.12
N ALA A 135 -0.72 5.82 13.78
CA ALA A 135 0.47 5.78 14.60
C ALA A 135 1.25 7.10 14.60
N HIS A 136 1.11 7.88 13.53
CA HIS A 136 1.81 9.14 13.28
C HIS A 136 0.84 10.21 12.75
N PRO A 137 -0.06 10.74 13.61
CA PRO A 137 -1.06 11.73 13.22
C PRO A 137 -0.46 12.99 12.58
N GLU A 138 0.79 13.33 12.92
CA GLU A 138 1.52 14.45 12.32
C GLU A 138 1.83 14.28 10.82
N LEU A 139 1.68 13.07 10.28
CA LEU A 139 1.90 12.76 8.86
C LEU A 139 0.60 12.72 8.05
N VAL A 140 -0.57 12.84 8.69
CA VAL A 140 -1.87 12.61 8.05
C VAL A 140 -2.09 13.51 6.83
N ASP A 141 -1.86 14.82 6.96
CA ASP A 141 -2.06 15.77 5.85
C ASP A 141 -1.14 15.46 4.68
N VAL A 142 0.16 15.27 4.93
CA VAL A 142 1.14 15.00 3.86
C VAL A 142 0.94 13.62 3.21
N ILE A 143 0.44 12.64 3.94
CA ILE A 143 0.08 11.32 3.40
C ILE A 143 -1.13 11.45 2.47
N HIS A 144 -2.18 12.13 2.93
CA HIS A 144 -3.39 12.37 2.14
C HIS A 144 -3.06 13.09 0.82
N GLU A 145 -2.22 14.12 0.87
CA GLU A 145 -1.88 14.93 -0.30
C GLU A 145 -0.92 14.24 -1.28
N ARG A 146 0.03 13.43 -0.78
CA ARG A 146 1.20 13.00 -1.58
C ARG A 146 1.40 11.50 -1.70
N VAL A 147 0.63 10.69 -0.99
CA VAL A 147 0.82 9.24 -0.95
C VAL A 147 -0.41 8.50 -1.40
N LEU A 148 -1.55 8.75 -0.76
CA LEU A 148 -2.82 8.11 -1.06
C LEU A 148 -3.94 9.00 -0.52
N ASP A 149 -4.82 9.46 -1.41
CA ASP A 149 -5.97 10.24 -1.00
C ASP A 149 -6.93 9.40 -0.13
N VAL A 150 -7.70 10.10 0.70
CA VAL A 150 -8.52 9.47 1.74
C VAL A 150 -9.63 8.62 1.15
N ASP A 151 -10.17 9.05 0.00
CA ASP A 151 -11.26 8.41 -0.69
C ASP A 151 -10.83 7.05 -1.24
N THR A 152 -9.69 7.02 -1.93
CA THR A 152 -9.08 5.80 -2.43
C THR A 152 -8.68 4.87 -1.28
N LEU A 153 -8.14 5.41 -0.17
CA LEU A 153 -7.80 4.64 1.02
C LEU A 153 -9.03 3.93 1.60
N LEU A 154 -10.13 4.66 1.82
CA LEU A 154 -11.37 4.11 2.37
C LEU A 154 -11.99 3.09 1.41
N TRP A 155 -12.00 3.40 0.12
CA TRP A 155 -12.51 2.50 -0.91
C TRP A 155 -11.72 1.18 -0.95
N TRP A 156 -10.39 1.24 -0.98
CA TRP A 156 -9.55 0.05 -1.00
C TRP A 156 -9.67 -0.76 0.28
N HIS A 157 -9.73 -0.11 1.44
CA HIS A 157 -9.93 -0.79 2.72
C HIS A 157 -11.24 -1.57 2.76
N HIS A 158 -12.32 -0.97 2.24
CA HIS A 158 -13.65 -1.60 2.20
C HIS A 158 -13.74 -2.73 1.18
N THR A 159 -13.27 -2.51 -0.04
CA THR A 159 -13.46 -3.44 -1.17
C THR A 159 -12.45 -4.57 -1.24
N HIS A 160 -11.33 -4.46 -0.53
CA HIS A 160 -10.27 -5.47 -0.51
C HIS A 160 -10.11 -6.02 0.92
N PRO A 161 -10.89 -7.06 1.28
CA PRO A 161 -10.91 -7.60 2.64
C PRO A 161 -9.54 -8.12 3.06
N ILE A 162 -9.36 -8.23 4.38
CA ILE A 162 -8.12 -8.75 4.97
C ILE A 162 -7.91 -10.19 4.52
N SER A 163 -6.76 -10.44 3.93
CA SER A 163 -6.37 -11.79 3.54
C SER A 163 -5.78 -12.57 4.73
N PRO A 164 -5.89 -13.91 4.76
CA PRO A 164 -5.18 -14.73 5.75
C PRO A 164 -3.66 -14.47 5.77
N TRP A 165 -3.11 -14.08 4.62
CA TRP A 165 -1.71 -13.71 4.48
C TRP A 165 -1.36 -12.44 5.28
N GLU A 166 -2.22 -11.42 5.28
CA GLU A 166 -2.00 -10.21 6.07
C GLU A 166 -2.03 -10.50 7.56
N VAL A 167 -2.95 -11.36 8.02
CA VAL A 167 -3.03 -11.77 9.43
C VAL A 167 -1.76 -12.49 9.86
N ALA A 168 -1.25 -13.41 9.02
CA ALA A 168 -0.01 -14.13 9.30
C ALA A 168 1.20 -13.17 9.35
N LEU A 169 1.32 -12.27 8.36
CA LEU A 169 2.40 -11.30 8.33
C LEU A 169 2.35 -10.35 9.54
N ASP A 170 1.17 -9.85 9.89
CA ASP A 170 0.94 -8.98 11.05
C ASP A 170 1.37 -9.68 12.35
N SER A 171 1.02 -10.95 12.52
CA SER A 171 1.45 -11.77 13.67
C SER A 171 2.97 -11.93 13.75
N MET A 172 3.63 -12.15 12.60
CA MET A 172 5.09 -12.22 12.54
C MET A 172 5.73 -10.88 12.91
N ILE A 173 5.24 -9.78 12.34
CA ILE A 173 5.74 -8.43 12.66
C ILE A 173 5.54 -8.11 14.14
N HIS A 174 4.37 -8.43 14.73
CA HIS A 174 4.11 -8.27 16.15
C HIS A 174 5.13 -9.05 17.00
N SER A 175 5.44 -10.30 16.64
CA SER A 175 6.44 -11.09 17.37
C SER A 175 7.83 -10.45 17.39
N ALA A 176 8.21 -9.69 16.35
CA ALA A 176 9.51 -9.02 16.29
C ALA A 176 9.51 -7.58 16.83
N GLN A 177 8.44 -6.81 16.60
CA GLN A 177 8.39 -5.37 16.89
C GLN A 177 7.42 -4.99 18.03
N GLY A 178 6.68 -5.97 18.56
CA GLY A 178 5.77 -5.82 19.69
C GLY A 178 4.48 -5.06 19.39
N ARG A 179 4.15 -4.83 18.11
CA ARG A 179 2.97 -4.05 17.70
C ARG A 179 2.25 -4.68 16.52
N HIS A 180 0.92 -4.66 16.57
CA HIS A 180 0.05 -5.03 15.46
C HIS A 180 -0.26 -3.80 14.59
N ASN A 181 -0.62 -4.03 13.33
CA ASN A 181 -1.34 -3.07 12.54
C ASN A 181 -2.81 -3.06 13.00
N THR A 182 -3.24 -1.96 13.63
CA THR A 182 -4.60 -1.82 14.16
C THR A 182 -5.68 -2.09 13.12
N LEU A 183 -5.44 -1.79 11.83
CA LEU A 183 -6.43 -2.01 10.78
C LEU A 183 -6.47 -3.45 10.25
N VAL A 184 -5.52 -4.30 10.66
CA VAL A 184 -5.59 -5.75 10.46
C VAL A 184 -6.35 -6.42 11.60
N THR A 185 -6.19 -5.95 12.83
CA THR A 185 -6.86 -6.54 14.00
C THR A 185 -8.26 -5.97 14.26
N THR A 186 -8.46 -4.68 13.96
CA THR A 186 -9.67 -3.87 14.24
C THR A 186 -10.00 -3.00 13.01
N PRO A 187 -10.50 -3.59 11.91
CA PRO A 187 -10.61 -2.90 10.62
C PRO A 187 -11.57 -1.71 10.65
N GLU A 188 -12.54 -1.70 11.56
CA GLU A 188 -13.49 -0.62 11.78
C GLU A 188 -12.86 0.68 12.32
N SER A 189 -11.64 0.61 12.89
CA SER A 189 -10.88 1.77 13.34
C SER A 189 -10.31 2.64 12.21
N ILE A 190 -10.63 2.34 10.95
CA ILE A 190 -10.24 3.16 9.79
C ILE A 190 -10.65 4.63 9.94
N TRP A 191 -11.75 4.89 10.66
CA TRP A 191 -12.23 6.24 10.93
C TRP A 191 -11.31 7.04 11.84
N ASP A 192 -10.57 6.37 12.73
CA ASP A 192 -9.59 7.02 13.61
C ASP A 192 -8.37 7.48 12.80
N ALA A 193 -8.01 6.76 11.73
CA ALA A 193 -6.91 7.12 10.83
C ALA A 193 -7.16 8.44 10.09
N VAL A 194 -8.42 8.71 9.74
CA VAL A 194 -8.82 9.86 8.90
C VAL A 194 -9.44 11.00 9.72
N ALA A 195 -9.72 10.78 11.00
CA ALA A 195 -10.28 11.80 11.90
C ALA A 195 -9.50 13.12 11.90
N PRO A 196 -8.15 13.14 11.87
CA PRO A 196 -7.40 14.41 11.87
C PRO A 196 -7.64 15.30 10.65
N LEU A 197 -8.11 14.75 9.52
CA LEU A 197 -8.45 15.52 8.32
C LEU A 197 -9.72 16.36 8.49
N ASN A 198 -10.44 16.24 9.63
CA ASN A 198 -11.73 16.89 9.88
C ASN A 198 -12.79 16.63 8.80
N ILE A 199 -12.67 15.51 8.08
CA ILE A 199 -13.64 15.09 7.07
C ILE A 199 -14.78 14.38 7.80
N THR A 200 -16.01 14.90 7.66
CA THR A 200 -17.15 14.28 8.34
C THR A 200 -17.62 13.03 7.57
N ARG A 201 -17.97 11.95 8.27
CA ARG A 201 -18.56 10.74 7.66
C ARG A 201 -19.65 11.07 6.62
N PRO A 202 -20.62 11.98 6.88
CA PRO A 202 -21.65 12.34 5.92
C PRO A 202 -21.15 13.02 4.64
N GLN A 203 -20.01 13.73 4.67
CA GLN A 203 -19.40 14.31 3.47
C GLN A 203 -18.85 13.21 2.56
N LEU A 204 -18.14 12.23 3.14
CA LEU A 204 -17.64 11.07 2.41
C LEU A 204 -18.77 10.25 1.81
N PHE A 205 -19.86 10.00 2.53
CA PHE A 205 -21.02 9.25 1.99
C PHE A 205 -21.91 10.05 1.02
N ARG A 206 -21.84 11.38 0.99
CA ARG A 206 -22.57 12.21 0.01
C ARG A 206 -21.86 12.27 -1.34
N GLU A 207 -20.54 12.26 -1.34
CA GLU A 207 -19.71 12.22 -2.55
C GLU A 207 -19.53 10.76 -3.02
N PHE A 208 -19.46 9.80 -2.09
CA PHE A 208 -19.50 8.37 -2.37
C PHE A 208 -20.91 7.82 -2.18
N ARG A 209 -21.72 7.84 -3.24
CA ARG A 209 -22.74 6.79 -3.38
C ARG A 209 -22.00 5.47 -3.49
N TYR A 210 -21.86 4.77 -2.36
CA TYR A 210 -21.17 3.48 -2.23
C TYR A 210 -21.64 2.44 -3.27
N ASP A 211 -22.85 2.60 -3.82
CA ASP A 211 -23.41 1.72 -4.86
C ASP A 211 -23.40 2.30 -6.30
N GLN A 212 -23.14 3.60 -6.50
CA GLN A 212 -23.34 4.23 -7.82
C GLN A 212 -22.14 4.96 -8.41
N HIS A 213 -21.18 5.43 -7.62
CA HIS A 213 -20.08 6.21 -8.19
C HIS A 213 -19.09 5.37 -9.02
N PHE A 214 -19.08 4.05 -8.81
CA PHE A 214 -18.31 3.11 -9.62
C PHE A 214 -19.13 2.37 -10.69
N ALA A 215 -20.46 2.44 -10.64
CA ALA A 215 -21.28 1.96 -11.76
C ALA A 215 -20.97 2.76 -13.04
N ASP A 216 -20.63 4.04 -12.90
CA ASP A 216 -20.20 4.89 -14.02
C ASP A 216 -18.75 4.64 -14.46
N LEU A 217 -17.92 3.99 -13.65
CA LEU A 217 -16.58 3.52 -14.05
C LEU A 217 -16.62 2.16 -14.75
N ASP A 218 -17.62 1.32 -14.45
CA ASP A 218 -17.92 0.11 -15.21
C ASP A 218 -18.50 0.42 -16.61
N VAL A 219 -19.08 1.61 -16.82
CA VAL A 219 -19.60 2.07 -18.13
C VAL A 219 -18.48 2.52 -19.09
N LEU A 220 -17.23 2.66 -18.63
CA LEU A 220 -16.08 2.91 -19.51
C LEU A 220 -15.41 1.64 -20.04
N TYR A 221 -15.97 0.46 -19.75
CA TYR A 221 -15.47 -0.84 -20.20
C TYR A 221 -16.54 -1.75 -20.83
N SER A 222 -17.63 -1.18 -21.34
CA SER A 222 -18.57 -1.86 -22.25
C SER A 222 -18.34 -1.44 -23.69
#